data_AF-A0A842NCW4-F1
#
_entry.id   AF-A0A842NCW4-F1
#
_cell.length_a   1.000
_cell.length_b   1.000
_cell.length_c   1.000
_cell.angle_alpha   90.00
_cell.angle_beta   90.00
_cell.angle_gamma   90.00
#
_symmetry.space_group_name_H-M   'P 1'
#
loop_
_entity.id
_entity.type
_entity.pdbx_description
1 polymer ?
#
loop_
_entity_poly.entity_id
_entity_poly.type
_entity_poly.pdbx_seq_one_letter_code
_entity_poly.pdbx_strand_id
1 'polypeptide(L)'
;IYVTKSNAYVCIFVDEGLGGNVNNSQLQKSICCITDEFSAVNCLETIKQGFEVKLLICYETREDLIHLVKIIDKILPRMLSSEIELEFHKISKFGRNSEDVLSKNSLITDIQIRSAKEKKISHISLTTSPLIFPSAYVETLQKRIFNAGLVPHISLSGIDSEIIKNAKEIGMEKHIPKIEKFMKTNFTKSKSNPHRKEKISKKTIKVRLGPNNVHTILDSLEIEH
;
A
#
# COMPACT_ATOMS: atom_id res chain seq x y z
N ILE A 1 -32.94 -14.91 -15.28
CA ILE A 1 -33.01 -16.39 -15.46
C ILE A 1 -31.90 -16.78 -16.42
N TYR A 2 -31.06 -17.73 -16.06
CA TYR A 2 -29.98 -18.26 -16.90
C TYR A 2 -30.27 -19.72 -17.22
N VAL A 3 -30.43 -20.07 -18.50
CA VAL A 3 -30.82 -21.40 -18.93
C VAL A 3 -29.63 -22.11 -19.54
N THR A 4 -29.38 -23.34 -19.09
CA THR A 4 -28.37 -24.27 -19.61
C THR A 4 -29.05 -25.44 -20.32
N LYS A 5 -28.28 -26.35 -20.92
CA LYS A 5 -28.83 -27.49 -21.68
C LYS A 5 -29.81 -28.37 -20.87
N SER A 6 -29.59 -28.50 -19.56
CA SER A 6 -30.36 -29.41 -18.70
C SER A 6 -31.06 -28.72 -17.53
N ASN A 7 -30.74 -27.45 -17.22
CA ASN A 7 -31.23 -26.76 -16.03
C ASN A 7 -31.53 -25.28 -16.30
N ALA A 8 -32.43 -24.70 -15.50
CA ALA A 8 -32.66 -23.25 -15.45
C ALA A 8 -32.32 -22.71 -14.06
N TYR A 9 -31.51 -21.66 -14.02
CA TYR A 9 -31.13 -20.94 -12.81
C TYR A 9 -31.93 -19.64 -12.70
N VAL A 10 -32.71 -19.50 -11.63
CA VAL A 10 -33.48 -18.29 -11.32
C VAL A 10 -32.80 -17.58 -10.16
N CYS A 11 -32.52 -16.29 -10.33
CA CYS A 11 -31.84 -15.45 -9.37
C CYS A 11 -32.65 -14.17 -9.17
N ILE A 12 -32.94 -13.81 -7.91
CA ILE A 12 -33.73 -12.63 -7.54
C ILE A 12 -32.80 -11.45 -7.18
N PHE A 13 -31.59 -11.75 -6.69
CA PHE A 13 -30.61 -10.76 -6.27
C PHE A 13 -29.23 -11.14 -6.80
N VAL A 14 -28.54 -10.17 -7.40
CA VAL A 14 -27.16 -10.31 -7.83
C VAL A 14 -26.37 -9.21 -7.15
N ASP A 15 -25.50 -9.60 -6.22
CA ASP A 15 -24.56 -8.67 -5.60
C ASP A 15 -23.27 -8.64 -6.43
N GLU A 16 -22.77 -7.43 -6.69
CA GLU A 16 -21.45 -7.28 -7.30
C GLU A 16 -20.36 -7.63 -6.29
N GLY A 17 -19.53 -8.62 -6.63
CA GLY A 17 -18.29 -8.87 -5.92
C GLY A 17 -17.32 -7.70 -6.06
N LEU A 18 -16.28 -7.69 -5.24
CA LEU A 18 -15.27 -6.63 -5.20
C LEU A 18 -14.31 -6.65 -6.41
N GLY A 19 -14.51 -7.60 -7.32
CA GLY A 19 -13.65 -7.86 -8.47
C GLY A 19 -12.27 -8.36 -8.06
N GLY A 20 -11.31 -8.18 -8.97
CA GLY A 20 -9.94 -8.66 -8.81
C GLY A 20 -9.79 -10.17 -9.02
N ASN A 21 -8.55 -10.63 -8.84
CA ASN A 21 -8.17 -12.02 -8.87
C ASN A 21 -8.40 -12.66 -7.50
N VAL A 22 -8.48 -13.99 -7.48
CA VAL A 22 -8.46 -14.77 -6.23
C VAL A 22 -7.21 -14.41 -5.44
N ASN A 23 -7.37 -14.18 -4.14
CA ASN A 23 -6.27 -13.78 -3.27
C ASN A 23 -5.17 -14.86 -3.28
N ASN A 24 -3.92 -14.44 -3.37
CA ASN A 24 -2.74 -15.30 -3.58
C ASN A 24 -2.78 -16.19 -4.84
N SER A 25 -3.55 -15.84 -5.88
CA SER A 25 -3.50 -16.54 -7.18
C SER A 25 -2.14 -16.45 -7.88
N GLN A 26 -1.33 -15.44 -7.58
CA GLN A 26 0.04 -15.34 -8.08
C GLN A 26 1.02 -16.28 -7.35
N LEU A 27 0.61 -16.89 -6.24
CA LEU A 27 1.46 -17.71 -5.35
C LEU A 27 2.75 -16.99 -4.91
N GLN A 28 2.67 -15.66 -4.81
CA GLN A 28 3.80 -14.78 -4.57
C GLN A 28 3.46 -13.79 -3.45
N LYS A 29 4.47 -13.54 -2.60
CA LYS A 29 4.40 -12.53 -1.56
C LYS A 29 4.95 -11.20 -2.07
N SER A 30 4.36 -10.09 -1.66
CA SER A 30 4.83 -8.74 -1.98
C SER A 30 4.86 -7.85 -0.74
N ILE A 31 5.90 -7.02 -0.60
CA ILE A 31 5.93 -5.95 0.41
C ILE A 31 5.14 -4.75 -0.10
N CYS A 32 4.12 -4.33 0.66
CA CYS A 32 3.42 -3.06 0.43
C CYS A 32 3.67 -2.11 1.59
N CYS A 33 4.16 -0.91 1.27
CA CYS A 33 4.28 0.16 2.25
C CYS A 33 3.04 1.05 2.25
N ILE A 34 2.49 1.36 3.42
CA ILE A 34 1.41 2.33 3.63
C ILE A 34 1.98 3.55 4.35
N THR A 35 1.85 4.71 3.71
CA THR A 35 2.30 6.02 4.21
C THR A 35 1.26 7.13 4.10
N ASP A 36 0.15 6.85 3.40
CA ASP A 36 -0.98 7.75 3.15
C ASP A 36 -2.14 6.96 2.51
N GLU A 37 -3.18 7.67 2.10
CA GLU A 37 -4.36 7.09 1.46
C GLU A 37 -4.07 6.56 0.05
N PHE A 38 -3.13 7.16 -0.68
CA PHE A 38 -2.79 6.72 -2.04
C PHE A 38 -2.03 5.38 -2.02
N SER A 39 -1.04 5.27 -1.13
CA SER A 39 -0.30 4.03 -0.89
C SER A 39 -1.19 2.91 -0.34
N ALA A 40 -2.23 3.24 0.42
CA ALA A 40 -3.26 2.30 0.84
C ALA A 40 -4.06 1.73 -0.33
N VAL A 41 -4.47 2.58 -1.28
CA VAL A 41 -5.12 2.13 -2.53
C VAL A 41 -4.17 1.26 -3.35
N ASN A 42 -2.89 1.62 -3.46
CA ASN A 42 -1.88 0.78 -4.12
C ASN A 42 -1.77 -0.60 -3.45
N CYS A 43 -1.80 -0.65 -2.11
CA CYS A 43 -1.77 -1.89 -1.37
C CYS A 43 -3.01 -2.76 -1.65
N LEU A 44 -4.20 -2.17 -1.64
CA LEU A 44 -5.44 -2.87 -1.98
C LEU A 44 -5.38 -3.44 -3.40
N GLU A 45 -4.92 -2.65 -4.35
CA GLU A 45 -4.80 -3.09 -5.74
C GLU A 45 -3.81 -4.25 -5.88
N THR A 46 -2.71 -4.23 -5.12
CA THR A 46 -1.75 -5.35 -5.07
C THR A 46 -2.43 -6.64 -4.58
N ILE A 47 -3.31 -6.55 -3.59
CA ILE A 47 -4.12 -7.69 -3.11
C ILE A 47 -5.07 -8.17 -4.22
N LYS A 48 -5.78 -7.24 -4.86
CA LYS A 48 -6.72 -7.54 -5.97
C LYS A 48 -6.02 -8.17 -7.17
N GLN A 49 -4.75 -7.89 -7.40
CA GLN A 49 -3.98 -8.52 -8.48
C GLN A 49 -3.50 -9.94 -8.14
N GLY A 50 -3.75 -10.41 -6.91
CA GLY A 50 -3.56 -11.79 -6.49
C GLY A 50 -2.27 -12.05 -5.72
N PHE A 51 -1.62 -11.02 -5.16
CA PHE A 51 -0.44 -11.19 -4.31
C PHE A 51 -0.82 -11.35 -2.83
N GLU A 52 -0.07 -12.20 -2.10
CA GLU A 52 -0.10 -12.21 -0.64
C GLU A 52 0.74 -11.04 -0.11
N VAL A 53 0.09 -10.00 0.41
CA VAL A 53 0.77 -8.80 0.87
C VAL A 53 1.33 -8.96 2.29
N LYS A 54 2.56 -8.48 2.52
CA LYS A 54 3.06 -8.14 3.86
C LYS A 54 3.10 -6.63 4.02
N LEU A 55 2.45 -6.15 5.09
CA LEU A 55 2.28 -4.73 5.35
C LEU A 55 3.50 -4.15 6.06
N LEU A 56 3.98 -3.04 5.51
CA LEU A 56 4.96 -2.16 6.09
C LEU A 56 4.33 -0.77 6.24
N ILE A 57 4.57 -0.11 7.36
CA ILE A 57 3.99 1.18 7.68
C ILE A 57 5.15 2.15 7.92
N CYS A 58 5.24 3.21 7.13
CA CYS A 58 6.18 4.31 7.43
C CYS A 58 5.41 5.54 7.89
N TYR A 59 5.76 6.03 9.09
CA TYR A 59 5.11 7.18 9.71
C TYR A 59 6.13 8.21 10.17
N GLU A 60 5.74 9.49 10.15
CA GLU A 60 6.61 10.61 10.52
C GLU A 60 6.33 11.10 11.96
N THR A 61 5.06 11.22 12.30
CA THR A 61 4.59 11.71 13.60
C THR A 61 3.60 10.75 14.24
N ARG A 62 3.24 11.01 15.50
CA ARG A 62 2.27 10.19 16.23
C ARG A 62 0.86 10.35 15.65
N GLU A 63 0.49 11.56 15.26
CA GLU A 63 -0.80 11.84 14.64
C GLU A 63 -0.94 11.12 13.29
N ASP A 64 0.16 11.12 12.52
CA ASP A 64 0.26 10.37 11.27
C ASP A 64 0.09 8.86 11.51
N LEU A 65 0.76 8.30 12.52
CA LEU A 65 0.60 6.90 12.87
C LEU A 65 -0.85 6.53 13.22
N ILE A 66 -1.54 7.33 14.04
CA ILE A 66 -2.96 7.09 14.38
C ILE A 66 -3.83 7.09 13.12
N HIS A 67 -3.56 8.01 12.18
CA HIS A 67 -4.25 8.06 10.90
C HIS A 67 -3.99 6.82 10.05
N LEU A 68 -2.73 6.40 9.92
CA LEU A 68 -2.35 5.20 9.17
C LEU A 68 -2.94 3.92 9.77
N VAL A 69 -3.02 3.81 11.10
CA VAL A 69 -3.65 2.65 11.76
C VAL A 69 -5.14 2.55 11.41
N LYS A 70 -5.85 3.68 11.32
CA LYS A 70 -7.26 3.69 10.86
C LYS A 70 -7.39 3.24 9.40
N ILE A 71 -6.42 3.58 8.55
CA ILE A 71 -6.38 3.11 7.16
C ILE A 71 -6.11 1.61 7.10
N ILE A 72 -5.15 1.14 7.89
CA ILE A 72 -4.76 -0.28 7.95
C ILE A 72 -5.93 -1.13 8.41
N ASP A 73 -6.71 -0.69 9.40
CA ASP A 73 -7.94 -1.37 9.84
C ASP A 73 -8.92 -1.66 8.70
N LYS A 74 -8.94 -0.84 7.64
CA LYS A 74 -9.76 -1.06 6.45
C LYS A 74 -9.15 -2.04 5.45
N ILE A 75 -7.84 -2.23 5.47
CA ILE A 75 -7.11 -3.17 4.60
C ILE A 75 -7.02 -4.55 5.23
N LEU A 76 -6.88 -4.63 6.56
CA LEU A 76 -6.71 -5.87 7.31
C LEU A 76 -7.74 -6.97 6.95
N PRO A 77 -9.06 -6.67 6.82
CA PRO A 77 -10.06 -7.67 6.43
C PRO A 77 -9.90 -8.23 5.01
N ARG A 78 -9.06 -7.61 4.16
CA ARG A 78 -8.78 -8.07 2.79
C ARG A 78 -7.62 -9.07 2.75
N MET A 79 -6.94 -9.30 3.86
CA MET A 79 -5.81 -10.21 3.95
C MET A 79 -6.27 -11.65 4.24
N LEU A 80 -5.48 -12.63 3.79
CA LEU A 80 -5.81 -14.06 3.93
C LEU A 80 -5.68 -14.60 5.37
N SER A 81 -4.79 -14.01 6.17
CA SER A 81 -4.43 -14.54 7.49
C SER A 81 -5.24 -13.88 8.60
N SER A 82 -5.66 -14.67 9.57
CA SER A 82 -6.31 -14.19 10.80
C SER A 82 -5.32 -13.58 11.81
N GLU A 83 -4.04 -13.96 11.74
CA GLU A 83 -2.92 -13.31 12.44
C GLU A 83 -2.03 -12.62 11.42
N ILE A 84 -1.88 -11.30 11.54
CA ILE A 84 -1.16 -10.46 10.58
C ILE A 84 0.02 -9.82 11.28
N GLU A 85 1.20 -10.00 10.70
CA GLU A 85 2.41 -9.30 11.11
C GLU A 85 2.46 -7.92 10.44
N LEU A 86 2.62 -6.88 11.25
CA LEU A 86 2.73 -5.49 10.82
C LEU A 86 4.12 -4.96 11.20
N GLU A 87 4.79 -4.33 10.23
CA GLU A 87 6.11 -3.74 10.42
C GLU A 87 6.04 -2.21 10.37
N PHE A 88 6.36 -1.56 11.48
CA PHE A 88 6.31 -0.12 11.65
C PHE A 88 7.70 0.49 11.60
N HIS A 89 7.85 1.53 10.79
CA HIS A 89 9.08 2.31 10.61
C HIS A 89 8.81 3.79 10.90
N LYS A 90 9.44 4.33 11.94
CA LYS A 90 9.48 5.78 12.14
C LYS A 90 10.53 6.39 11.23
N ILE A 91 10.12 7.30 10.36
CA ILE A 91 10.99 8.03 9.43
C ILE A 91 11.06 9.52 9.80
N SER A 92 12.02 10.24 9.22
CA SER A 92 12.11 11.69 9.41
C SER A 92 10.91 12.40 8.78
N LYS A 93 10.62 13.62 9.24
CA LYS A 93 9.51 14.42 8.71
C LYS A 93 9.90 14.99 7.35
N PHE A 94 9.06 14.76 6.35
CA PHE A 94 9.20 15.34 5.03
C PHE A 94 8.30 16.56 4.87
N GLY A 95 8.71 17.51 4.04
CA GLY A 95 7.80 18.57 3.61
C GLY A 95 6.77 18.05 2.60
N ARG A 96 5.94 18.96 2.10
CA ARG A 96 4.86 18.66 1.15
C ARG A 96 5.17 19.09 -0.28
N ASN A 97 6.37 19.59 -0.53
CA ASN A 97 6.78 19.93 -1.89
C ASN A 97 7.06 18.64 -2.68
N SER A 98 7.13 18.76 -4.00
CA SER A 98 7.32 17.61 -4.87
C SER A 98 8.67 16.93 -4.69
N GLU A 99 9.73 17.66 -4.39
CA GLU A 99 11.07 17.07 -4.14
C GLU A 99 11.09 16.21 -2.87
N ASP A 100 10.43 16.66 -1.81
CA ASP A 100 10.29 15.94 -0.55
C ASP A 100 9.49 14.65 -0.73
N VAL A 101 8.42 14.68 -1.54
CA VAL A 101 7.63 13.48 -1.88
C VAL A 101 8.48 12.46 -2.65
N LEU A 102 9.26 12.91 -3.63
CA LEU A 102 10.18 12.01 -4.35
C LEU A 102 11.24 11.43 -3.39
N SER A 103 11.82 12.28 -2.56
CA SER A 103 12.87 11.86 -1.61
C SER A 103 12.30 10.84 -0.61
N LYS A 104 11.09 11.08 -0.07
CA LYS A 104 10.33 10.15 0.76
C LYS A 104 10.08 8.81 0.06
N ASN A 105 9.63 8.82 -1.18
CA ASN A 105 9.41 7.59 -1.96
C ASN A 105 10.70 6.78 -2.16
N SER A 106 11.83 7.47 -2.39
CA SER A 106 13.15 6.83 -2.47
C SER A 106 13.53 6.17 -1.14
N LEU A 107 13.34 6.86 0.00
CA LEU A 107 13.62 6.29 1.33
C LEU A 107 12.73 5.07 1.63
N ILE A 108 11.43 5.16 1.32
CA ILE A 108 10.47 4.06 1.49
C ILE A 108 10.90 2.85 0.66
N THR A 109 11.34 3.07 -0.59
CA THR A 109 11.85 1.98 -1.45
C THR A 109 13.02 1.26 -0.79
N ASP A 110 13.97 2.00 -0.19
CA ASP A 110 15.12 1.40 0.51
C ASP A 110 14.71 0.65 1.79
N ILE A 111 13.65 1.10 2.47
CA ILE A 111 13.04 0.39 3.61
C ILE A 111 12.39 -0.92 3.12
N GLN A 112 11.60 -0.88 2.03
CA GLN A 112 10.96 -2.05 1.45
C GLN A 112 12.00 -3.09 0.98
N ILE A 113 13.10 -2.66 0.34
CA ILE A 113 14.20 -3.55 -0.08
C ILE A 113 14.80 -4.30 1.11
N ARG A 114 15.06 -3.59 2.23
CA ARG A 114 15.62 -4.23 3.43
C ARG A 114 14.65 -5.22 4.04
N SER A 115 13.38 -4.84 4.23
CA SER A 115 12.34 -5.72 4.77
C SER A 115 12.12 -6.96 3.87
N ALA A 116 12.09 -6.76 2.54
CA ALA A 116 11.96 -7.85 1.56
C ALA A 116 13.10 -8.87 1.69
N LYS A 117 14.35 -8.40 1.80
CA LYS A 117 15.52 -9.28 1.99
C LYS A 117 15.48 -10.03 3.31
N GLU A 118 15.16 -9.35 4.41
CA GLU A 118 15.03 -9.97 5.74
C GLU A 118 13.95 -11.07 5.76
N LYS A 119 12.83 -10.81 5.09
CA LYS A 119 11.67 -11.73 5.03
C LYS A 119 11.73 -12.73 3.88
N LYS A 120 12.77 -12.70 3.05
CA LYS A 120 12.93 -13.52 1.83
C LYS A 120 11.72 -13.40 0.88
N ILE A 121 11.22 -12.18 0.72
CA ILE A 121 10.11 -11.85 -0.18
C ILE A 121 10.70 -11.26 -1.46
N SER A 122 10.27 -11.77 -2.62
CA SER A 122 10.84 -11.40 -3.92
C SER A 122 10.24 -10.14 -4.53
N HIS A 123 8.98 -9.79 -4.19
CA HIS A 123 8.28 -8.68 -4.84
C HIS A 123 8.13 -7.47 -3.91
N ILE A 124 8.20 -6.28 -4.50
CA ILE A 124 7.93 -5.01 -3.83
C ILE A 124 6.90 -4.25 -4.64
N SER A 125 5.80 -3.90 -3.98
CA SER A 125 4.79 -3.00 -4.55
C SER A 125 5.23 -1.55 -4.41
N LEU A 126 5.50 -0.91 -5.54
CA LEU A 126 5.84 0.49 -5.65
C LEU A 126 4.56 1.33 -5.70
N THR A 127 4.48 2.31 -4.81
CA THR A 127 3.43 3.33 -4.80
C THR A 127 3.66 4.43 -5.83
N THR A 128 4.61 4.25 -6.76
CA THR A 128 4.94 5.23 -7.80
C THR A 128 4.37 4.76 -9.14
N SER A 129 3.32 5.44 -9.61
CA SER A 129 2.71 5.18 -10.92
C SER A 129 3.27 6.12 -12.00
N PRO A 130 3.58 5.61 -13.21
CA PRO A 130 3.92 6.44 -14.37
C PRO A 130 2.84 7.47 -14.75
N LEU A 131 1.60 7.30 -14.26
CA LEU A 131 0.51 8.26 -14.49
C LEU A 131 0.67 9.55 -13.65
N ILE A 132 1.43 9.49 -12.55
CA ILE A 132 1.59 10.60 -11.58
C ILE A 132 3.04 11.07 -11.55
N PHE A 133 3.99 10.14 -11.55
CA PHE A 133 5.41 10.42 -11.41
C PHE A 133 6.13 10.44 -12.77
N PRO A 134 7.24 11.18 -12.91
CA PRO A 134 8.02 11.18 -14.14
C PRO A 134 8.54 9.76 -14.44
N SER A 135 8.43 9.30 -15.69
CA SER A 135 8.84 7.94 -16.08
C SER A 135 10.28 7.61 -15.69
N ALA A 136 11.21 8.54 -15.93
CA ALA A 136 12.63 8.38 -15.57
C ALA A 136 12.83 8.17 -14.05
N TYR A 137 11.99 8.79 -13.22
CA TYR A 137 12.03 8.59 -11.77
C TYR A 137 11.51 7.20 -11.38
N VAL A 138 10.38 6.78 -11.95
CA VAL A 138 9.81 5.44 -11.73
C VAL A 138 10.81 4.36 -12.15
N GLU A 139 11.41 4.49 -13.34
CA GLU A 139 12.45 3.57 -13.82
C GLU A 139 13.66 3.51 -12.88
N THR A 140 14.04 4.64 -12.27
CA THR A 140 15.16 4.68 -11.31
C THR A 140 14.86 3.83 -10.08
N LEU A 141 13.65 3.91 -9.55
CA LEU A 141 13.22 3.08 -8.41
C LEU A 141 13.12 1.60 -8.80
N GLN A 142 12.56 1.29 -9.97
CA GLN A 142 12.48 -0.07 -10.48
C GLN A 142 13.88 -0.69 -10.64
N LYS A 143 14.82 0.02 -11.28
CA LYS A 143 16.22 -0.42 -11.42
C LYS A 143 16.87 -0.63 -10.06
N ARG A 144 16.61 0.22 -9.08
CA ARG A 144 17.13 0.05 -7.72
C ARG A 144 16.66 -1.26 -7.08
N ILE A 145 15.37 -1.58 -7.20
CA ILE A 145 14.79 -2.84 -6.72
C ILE A 145 15.38 -4.03 -7.47
N PHE A 146 15.45 -3.96 -8.80
CA PHE A 146 15.99 -5.02 -9.65
C PHE A 146 17.47 -5.32 -9.33
N ASN A 147 18.30 -4.28 -9.20
CA ASN A 147 19.70 -4.42 -8.80
C ASN A 147 19.88 -5.02 -7.40
N ALA A 148 18.85 -4.93 -6.54
CA ALA A 148 18.84 -5.58 -5.24
C ALA A 148 18.45 -7.07 -5.30
N GLY A 149 18.16 -7.62 -6.49
CA GLY A 149 17.72 -9.00 -6.71
C GLY A 149 16.23 -9.22 -6.47
N LEU A 150 15.43 -8.16 -6.53
CA LEU A 150 13.99 -8.15 -6.23
C LEU A 150 13.18 -7.73 -7.45
N VAL A 151 11.88 -8.00 -7.46
CA VAL A 151 10.98 -7.69 -8.57
C VAL A 151 10.12 -6.48 -8.19
N PRO A 152 10.26 -5.33 -8.88
CA PRO A 152 9.37 -4.20 -8.67
C PRO A 152 8.01 -4.46 -9.33
N HIS A 153 6.94 -4.17 -8.61
CA HIS A 153 5.56 -4.28 -9.08
C HIS A 153 4.86 -2.93 -8.95
N ILE A 154 4.19 -2.45 -10.01
CA ILE A 154 3.50 -1.15 -10.01
C ILE A 154 2.01 -1.41 -10.16
N SER A 155 1.32 -1.58 -9.04
CA SER A 155 -0.09 -2.01 -9.04
C SER A 155 -1.02 -0.97 -9.66
N LEU A 156 -0.69 0.32 -9.52
CA LEU A 156 -1.49 1.43 -10.06
C LEU A 156 -1.06 1.88 -11.47
N SER A 157 -0.35 1.05 -12.24
CA SER A 157 -0.04 1.36 -13.64
C SER A 157 -1.29 1.21 -14.50
N GLY A 158 -1.81 2.30 -15.06
CA GLY A 158 -2.97 2.25 -15.97
C GLY A 158 -4.35 2.30 -15.31
N ILE A 159 -4.41 2.54 -14.00
CA ILE A 159 -5.65 2.58 -13.22
C ILE A 159 -5.95 4.04 -12.88
N ASP A 160 -6.81 4.71 -13.65
CA ASP A 160 -7.16 6.13 -13.42
C ASP A 160 -8.49 6.24 -12.65
N SER A 161 -9.60 5.79 -13.25
CA SER A 161 -10.94 5.87 -12.64
C SER A 161 -11.17 4.89 -11.49
N GLU A 162 -10.48 3.75 -11.50
CA GLU A 162 -10.62 2.70 -10.49
C GLU A 162 -9.97 3.04 -9.15
N ILE A 163 -9.01 3.97 -9.11
CA ILE A 163 -8.41 4.47 -7.85
C ILE A 163 -9.50 5.01 -6.92
N ILE A 164 -10.44 5.78 -7.47
CA ILE A 164 -11.53 6.37 -6.69
C ILE A 164 -12.53 5.31 -6.25
N LYS A 165 -12.86 4.34 -7.11
CA LYS A 165 -13.74 3.21 -6.74
C LYS A 165 -13.12 2.39 -5.61
N ASN A 166 -11.84 2.06 -5.73
CA ASN A 166 -11.07 1.32 -4.73
C ASN A 166 -10.97 2.10 -3.40
N ALA A 167 -10.74 3.42 -3.45
CA ALA A 167 -10.74 4.26 -2.25
C ALA A 167 -12.10 4.24 -1.53
N LYS A 168 -13.21 4.34 -2.26
CA LYS A 168 -14.56 4.22 -1.69
C LYS A 168 -14.76 2.85 -1.06
N GLU A 169 -14.33 1.79 -1.73
CA GLU A 169 -14.48 0.42 -1.23
C GLU A 169 -13.84 0.19 0.15
N ILE A 170 -12.71 0.85 0.44
CA ILE A 170 -12.03 0.76 1.74
C ILE A 170 -12.43 1.89 2.71
N GLY A 171 -13.55 2.59 2.47
CA GLY A 171 -14.06 3.61 3.37
C GLY A 171 -13.21 4.88 3.43
N MET A 172 -12.49 5.21 2.34
CA MET A 172 -11.64 6.40 2.21
C MET A 172 -12.34 7.54 1.45
N GLU A 173 -13.67 7.57 1.41
CA GLU A 173 -14.45 8.55 0.64
C GLU A 173 -14.13 9.99 1.03
N LYS A 174 -13.95 10.22 2.34
CA LYS A 174 -13.60 11.54 2.89
C LYS A 174 -12.22 12.02 2.44
N HIS A 175 -11.36 11.11 1.97
CA HIS A 175 -9.99 11.39 1.56
C HIS A 175 -9.84 11.48 0.03
N ILE A 176 -10.91 11.25 -0.75
CA ILE A 176 -10.91 11.38 -2.21
C ILE A 176 -10.31 12.72 -2.68
N PRO A 177 -10.70 13.89 -2.12
CA PRO A 177 -10.12 15.17 -2.57
C PRO A 177 -8.60 15.24 -2.38
N LYS A 178 -8.06 14.57 -1.36
CA LYS A 178 -6.62 14.50 -1.09
C LYS A 178 -5.92 13.59 -2.11
N ILE A 179 -6.53 12.45 -2.45
CA ILE A 179 -6.04 11.53 -3.48
C ILE A 179 -6.02 12.22 -4.85
N GLU A 180 -7.12 12.88 -5.25
CA GLU A 180 -7.20 13.60 -6.52
C GLU A 180 -6.18 14.74 -6.60
N LYS A 181 -5.98 15.47 -5.50
CA LYS A 181 -4.96 16.52 -5.43
C LYS A 181 -3.56 15.94 -5.62
N PHE A 182 -3.28 14.78 -5.03
CA PHE A 182 -2.01 14.09 -5.20
C PHE A 182 -1.78 13.67 -6.66
N MET A 183 -2.79 13.08 -7.31
CA MET A 183 -2.72 12.68 -8.73
C MET A 183 -2.47 13.86 -9.67
N LYS A 184 -3.01 15.05 -9.35
CA LYS A 184 -2.81 16.29 -10.12
C LYS A 184 -1.49 17.01 -9.83
N THR A 185 -0.68 16.51 -8.89
CA THR A 185 0.59 17.15 -8.51
C THR A 185 1.61 16.94 -9.62
N ASN A 186 2.23 18.03 -10.10
CA ASN A 186 3.20 17.96 -11.17
C ASN A 186 4.63 17.74 -10.62
N PHE A 187 5.19 16.57 -10.91
CA PHE A 187 6.53 16.16 -10.48
C PHE A 187 7.62 16.34 -11.55
N THR A 188 7.28 16.79 -12.76
CA THR A 188 8.19 16.80 -13.93
C THR A 188 9.44 17.66 -13.77
N LYS A 189 9.43 18.66 -12.88
CA LYS A 189 10.58 19.55 -12.64
C LYS A 189 11.38 19.20 -11.38
N SER A 190 10.94 18.20 -10.62
CA SER A 190 11.46 17.89 -9.30
C SER A 190 12.58 16.86 -9.38
N LYS A 191 13.67 17.11 -8.66
CA LYS A 191 14.75 16.14 -8.50
C LYS A 191 14.66 15.54 -7.11
N SER A 192 14.81 14.22 -7.02
CA SER A 192 14.98 13.56 -5.72
C SER A 192 16.36 13.92 -5.17
N ASN A 193 16.44 14.40 -3.93
CA ASN A 193 17.72 14.58 -3.27
C ASN A 193 18.21 13.24 -2.71
N PRO A 194 19.51 12.90 -2.86
CA PRO A 194 20.06 11.67 -2.30
C PRO A 194 19.95 11.73 -0.76
N HIS A 195 19.20 10.80 -0.19
CA HIS A 195 19.01 10.73 1.25
C HIS A 195 20.31 10.38 1.97
N ARG A 196 20.60 11.15 3.04
CA ARG A 196 21.59 10.75 4.06
C ARG A 196 21.07 9.52 4.79
N LYS A 197 21.97 8.67 5.29
CA LYS A 197 21.63 7.53 6.16
C LYS A 197 20.83 8.04 7.37
N GLU A 198 19.52 7.87 7.33
CA GLU A 198 18.61 8.30 8.38
C GLU A 198 18.47 7.22 9.47
N LYS A 199 18.28 7.68 10.71
CA LYS A 199 18.03 6.81 11.85
C LYS A 199 16.57 6.34 11.80
N ILE A 200 16.36 5.13 11.32
CA ILE A 200 15.05 4.52 11.16
C ILE A 200 14.80 3.59 12.36
N SER A 201 13.71 3.83 13.08
CA SER A 201 13.28 2.94 14.17
C SER A 201 12.29 1.93 13.60
N LYS A 202 12.54 0.64 13.83
CA LYS A 202 11.68 -0.48 13.40
C LYS A 202 11.02 -1.14 14.61
N LYS A 203 9.70 -1.35 14.56
CA LYS A 203 8.94 -2.17 15.52
C LYS A 203 8.04 -3.12 14.75
N THR A 204 8.01 -4.40 15.13
CA THR A 204 7.16 -5.41 14.48
C THR A 204 6.18 -5.93 15.51
N ILE A 205 4.90 -5.99 15.14
CA ILE A 205 3.84 -6.51 15.99
C ILE A 205 3.03 -7.56 15.23
N LYS A 206 2.33 -8.42 15.98
CA LYS A 206 1.36 -9.36 15.44
C LYS A 206 -0.02 -8.99 15.95
N VAL A 207 -0.99 -8.95 15.05
CA VAL A 207 -2.36 -8.57 15.35
C VAL A 207 -3.28 -9.68 14.89
N ARG A 208 -4.12 -10.17 15.79
CA ARG A 208 -5.22 -11.04 15.44
C ARG A 208 -6.42 -10.19 15.02
N LEU A 209 -6.98 -10.47 13.85
CA LEU A 209 -8.13 -9.75 13.31
C LEU A 209 -9.30 -9.79 14.30
N GLY A 210 -9.82 -8.61 14.63
CA GLY A 210 -10.97 -8.44 15.51
C GLY A 210 -11.60 -7.05 15.34
N PRO A 211 -12.66 -6.73 16.12
CA PRO A 211 -13.35 -5.44 16.04
C PRO A 211 -12.49 -4.26 16.55
N ASN A 212 -11.48 -4.53 17.37
CA ASN A 212 -10.68 -3.52 18.07
C ASN A 212 -9.24 -3.40 17.54
N ASN A 213 -8.99 -3.72 16.26
CA ASN A 213 -7.62 -3.74 15.71
C ASN A 213 -6.86 -2.43 15.95
N VAL A 214 -7.54 -1.29 15.81
CA VAL A 214 -6.94 0.04 16.01
C VAL A 214 -6.33 0.16 17.40
N HIS A 215 -7.10 -0.18 18.45
CA HIS A 215 -6.63 -0.12 19.83
C HIS A 215 -5.49 -1.13 20.05
N THR A 216 -5.67 -2.38 19.62
CA THR A 216 -4.64 -3.41 19.75
C THR A 216 -3.32 -3.00 19.11
N ILE A 217 -3.35 -2.36 17.94
CA ILE A 217 -2.15 -1.87 17.25
C ILE A 217 -1.50 -0.73 18.04
N LEU A 218 -2.27 0.28 18.44
CA LEU A 218 -1.73 1.45 19.14
C LEU A 218 -1.15 1.09 20.52
N ASP A 219 -1.83 0.21 21.26
CA ASP A 219 -1.41 -0.27 22.57
C ASP A 219 -0.11 -1.08 22.45
N SER A 220 -0.02 -1.96 21.43
CA SER A 220 1.21 -2.74 21.16
C SER A 220 2.40 -1.86 20.77
N LEU A 221 2.14 -0.65 20.27
CA LEU A 221 3.17 0.32 19.93
C LEU A 221 3.61 1.17 21.12
N GLU A 222 3.01 0.99 22.31
CA GLU A 222 3.26 1.78 23.54
C GLU A 222 3.09 3.28 23.34
N ILE A 223 2.01 3.65 22.67
CA ILE A 223 1.67 5.05 22.41
C ILE A 223 0.74 5.51 23.56
N GLU A 224 1.33 5.92 24.70
CA GLU A 224 0.58 6.42 25.87
C GLU A 224 -0.41 7.51 25.46
N HIS A 225 -1.71 7.26 25.58
CA HIS A 225 -2.82 8.07 25.07
C HIS A 225 -2.70 9.58 25.32
#